data_AF-A0A948FBD6-F1
#
_entry.id   AF-A0A948FBD6-F1
#
_cell.length_a   1.000
_cell.length_b   1.000
_cell.length_c   1.000
_cell.angle_alpha   90.00
_cell.angle_beta   90.00
_cell.angle_gamma   90.00
#
_symmetry.space_group_name_H-M   'P 1'
#
loop_
_entity.id
_entity.type
_entity.pdbx_description
1 polymer ?
#
loop_
_entity_poly.entity_id
_entity_poly.type
_entity_poly.pdbx_seq_one_letter_code
_entity_poly.pdbx_strand_id
1 'polypeptide(L)'
;MLRKITSLKLALMLVLTMAATSWADVPPPPVNQNIGIPDGVFNNLEETNCRVCHEDPNGTIPDRHHLLVGTGPLPNPTAAPNGASGDPAYECLTCHNLMWDPNTSTYQLVAFRDCLLCHEQIAGGASVHHLTAAAKQDDCKACHGPIDNPNDGHYIPTYNPSLVTPRTGTGTGSNGEGGCEFCHDSGIDGATGTDVKTNGETHHGTGLFLDSTKCVLCHDPLAKENARIRRCEKCHGVASLHNIQYDSDNSTNLNQIVPGGENAYWGHIGHNDDCWGCHGFTAMSSAPYSGPVVPDVSSLSSSNIIEGKSVRLTLEGAGFTNTVQGPSGPIQLTSAVRLTASDDSTVTVNPVVISTTSLEFMTPADLAPGNWGVQVVKADKTSNTVNLSVVPNVTIDSVACSDGVVSITGSGFSMYVDAVNSGTDLNMQTKIGKRKRTVTVSRKCSVETWTDSLIEADCGRCGSSVLVDSIFGTDSETLPTTDRRSR
;
A
#
# COMPACT_ATOMS: atom_id res chain seq x y z
N MET A 1 30.41 28.16 -28.02
CA MET A 1 29.48 28.42 -26.90
C MET A 1 28.10 27.81 -27.10
N LEU A 2 27.47 27.93 -28.29
CA LEU A 2 26.12 27.38 -28.56
C LEU A 2 25.95 25.89 -28.22
N ARG A 3 26.92 25.03 -28.56
CA ARG A 3 26.84 23.57 -28.29
C ARG A 3 26.76 23.20 -26.81
N LYS A 4 27.42 23.98 -25.92
CA LYS A 4 27.39 23.73 -24.47
C LYS A 4 26.03 24.10 -23.84
N ILE A 5 25.31 25.05 -24.44
CA ILE A 5 23.99 25.50 -23.96
C ILE A 5 22.91 24.47 -24.32
N THR A 6 23.01 23.81 -25.47
CA THR A 6 22.07 22.74 -25.87
C THR A 6 22.16 21.50 -24.99
N SER A 7 23.37 21.07 -24.60
CA SER A 7 23.54 19.88 -23.75
C SER A 7 22.99 20.08 -22.33
N LEU A 8 23.15 21.29 -21.78
CA LEU A 8 22.63 21.62 -20.44
C LEU A 8 21.10 21.65 -20.40
N LYS A 9 20.46 22.15 -21.48
CA LYS A 9 18.99 22.16 -21.59
C LYS A 9 18.41 20.76 -21.72
N LEU A 10 19.09 19.85 -22.43
CA LEU A 10 18.64 18.47 -22.59
C LEU A 10 18.77 17.67 -21.28
N ALA A 11 19.88 17.84 -20.55
CA ALA A 11 20.07 17.22 -19.24
C ALA A 11 19.04 17.74 -18.22
N LEU A 12 18.76 19.05 -18.21
CA LEU A 12 17.77 19.64 -17.32
C LEU A 12 16.34 19.16 -17.64
N MET A 13 15.98 19.05 -18.92
CA MET A 13 14.69 18.45 -19.32
C MET A 13 14.57 17.00 -18.87
N LEU A 14 15.64 16.19 -19.04
CA LEU A 14 15.62 14.78 -18.64
C LEU A 14 15.42 14.61 -17.12
N VAL A 15 16.10 15.44 -16.32
CA VAL A 15 15.95 15.45 -14.86
C VAL A 15 14.55 15.89 -14.44
N LEU A 16 13.98 16.92 -15.10
CA LEU A 16 12.61 17.38 -14.84
C LEU A 16 11.55 16.33 -15.23
N THR A 17 11.75 15.59 -16.32
CA THR A 17 10.83 14.51 -16.71
C THR A 17 10.91 13.28 -15.79
N MET A 18 12.10 12.97 -15.25
CA MET A 18 12.26 11.87 -14.29
C MET A 18 11.76 12.23 -12.88
N ALA A 19 11.79 13.51 -12.51
CA ALA A 19 11.21 13.98 -11.24
C ALA A 19 9.67 14.00 -11.25
N ALA A 20 9.04 14.05 -12.42
CA ALA A 20 7.58 14.05 -12.54
C ALA A 20 6.95 12.66 -12.33
N THR A 21 7.68 11.57 -12.55
CA THR A 21 7.17 10.20 -12.38
C THR A 21 7.27 9.69 -10.93
N SER A 22 7.94 10.41 -10.03
CA SER A 22 8.13 10.00 -8.63
C SER A 22 7.14 10.63 -7.64
N TRP A 23 6.10 11.34 -8.12
CA TRP A 23 5.08 11.97 -7.26
C TRP A 23 3.82 11.10 -7.07
N ALA A 24 3.72 9.95 -7.73
CA ALA A 24 2.61 9.01 -7.58
C ALA A 24 2.87 7.90 -6.53
N ASP A 25 3.99 7.95 -5.82
CA ASP A 25 4.44 6.88 -4.89
C ASP A 25 4.22 7.24 -3.41
N VAL A 26 3.36 8.24 -3.13
CA VAL A 26 2.86 8.45 -1.77
C VAL A 26 1.60 7.60 -1.64
N PRO A 27 1.66 6.42 -0.99
CA PRO A 27 0.45 5.66 -0.72
C PRO A 27 -0.54 6.57 0.01
N PRO A 28 -1.85 6.48 -0.30
CA PRO A 28 -2.84 7.31 0.35
C PRO A 28 -2.67 7.17 1.87
N PRO A 29 -2.68 8.29 2.61
CA PRO A 29 -2.44 8.26 4.04
C PRO A 29 -3.40 7.27 4.70
N PRO A 30 -2.96 6.50 5.72
CA PRO A 30 -3.83 5.60 6.44
C PRO A 30 -5.06 6.37 6.91
N VAL A 31 -6.22 5.73 6.83
CA VAL A 31 -7.51 6.32 7.20
C VAL A 31 -7.35 6.97 8.55
N ASN A 32 -7.77 8.22 8.66
CA ASN A 32 -7.87 8.83 9.98
C ASN A 32 -9.01 8.13 10.73
N GLN A 33 -8.65 7.13 11.54
CA GLN A 33 -9.55 6.37 12.40
C GLN A 33 -10.24 7.26 13.46
N ASN A 34 -9.83 8.53 13.59
CA ASN A 34 -10.48 9.51 14.45
C ASN A 34 -11.60 10.30 13.74
N ILE A 35 -11.93 9.98 12.48
CA ILE A 35 -13.07 10.58 11.76
C ILE A 35 -14.26 9.62 11.87
N GLY A 36 -15.10 9.83 12.88
CA GLY A 36 -16.32 9.04 13.04
C GLY A 36 -16.78 8.92 14.48
N ILE A 37 -17.96 8.34 14.67
CA ILE A 37 -18.43 7.87 15.98
C ILE A 37 -17.97 6.41 16.09
N PRO A 38 -17.40 5.97 17.23
CA PRO A 38 -17.04 4.57 17.41
C PRO A 38 -18.24 3.66 17.18
N ASP A 39 -18.01 2.50 16.54
CA ASP A 39 -19.00 1.44 16.32
C ASP A 39 -19.33 0.74 17.65
N GLY A 40 -20.13 1.44 18.47
CA GLY A 40 -20.50 1.05 19.81
C GLY A 40 -21.98 0.73 19.96
N VAL A 41 -22.31 0.09 21.09
CA VAL A 41 -23.68 -0.14 21.53
C VAL A 41 -24.04 0.89 22.60
N PHE A 42 -25.12 1.64 22.38
CA PHE A 42 -25.54 2.78 23.21
C PHE A 42 -26.67 2.40 24.17
N ASN A 43 -26.47 1.35 24.97
CA ASN A 43 -27.54 0.70 25.73
C ASN A 43 -27.52 0.92 27.25
N ASN A 44 -26.46 1.58 27.73
CA ASN A 44 -26.27 2.00 29.12
C ASN A 44 -25.52 3.34 29.12
N LEU A 45 -25.92 4.27 28.26
CA LEU A 45 -25.25 5.57 28.22
C LEU A 45 -25.52 6.31 29.53
N GLU A 46 -24.44 6.66 30.21
CA GLU A 46 -24.46 7.69 31.22
C GLU A 46 -24.34 9.06 30.54
N GLU A 47 -24.76 10.10 31.25
CA GLU A 47 -24.80 11.46 30.72
C GLU A 47 -23.46 11.92 30.12
N THR A 48 -22.34 11.52 30.74
CA THR A 48 -20.98 11.78 30.23
C THR A 48 -20.77 11.21 28.81
N ASN A 49 -21.34 10.04 28.49
CA ASN A 49 -21.21 9.44 27.16
C ASN A 49 -22.01 10.22 26.11
N CYS A 50 -23.15 10.78 26.49
CA CYS A 50 -23.96 11.61 25.62
C CYS A 50 -23.22 12.91 25.26
N ARG A 51 -22.50 13.52 26.21
CA ARG A 51 -21.75 14.77 26.00
C ARG A 51 -20.62 14.65 24.97
N VAL A 52 -20.04 13.47 24.77
CA VAL A 52 -19.00 13.26 23.74
C VAL A 52 -19.51 13.59 22.34
N CYS A 53 -20.78 13.31 22.05
CA CYS A 53 -21.42 13.64 20.78
C CYS A 53 -22.23 14.95 20.83
N HIS A 54 -22.79 15.27 22.00
CA HIS A 54 -23.70 16.40 22.23
C HIS A 54 -23.05 17.58 22.96
N GLU A 55 -21.73 17.66 23.09
CA GLU A 55 -20.98 18.81 23.64
C GLU A 55 -19.59 18.95 23.01
N ASP A 56 -19.37 18.34 21.84
CA ASP A 56 -18.10 18.39 21.11
C ASP A 56 -17.58 19.85 21.07
N PRO A 57 -16.35 20.12 21.55
CA PRO A 57 -15.74 21.45 21.53
C PRO A 57 -15.58 22.04 20.12
N ASN A 58 -15.75 21.25 19.06
CA ASN A 58 -15.81 21.71 17.67
C ASN A 58 -17.24 22.08 17.20
N GLY A 59 -18.23 21.96 18.07
CA GLY A 59 -19.55 22.59 17.97
C GLY A 59 -20.35 22.27 16.73
N THR A 60 -21.20 21.24 16.76
CA THR A 60 -22.25 21.12 15.72
C THR A 60 -23.61 20.64 16.22
N ILE A 61 -23.74 19.65 17.11
CA ILE A 61 -25.06 19.14 17.52
C ILE A 61 -25.79 20.02 18.56
N PRO A 62 -25.13 20.61 19.58
CA PRO A 62 -25.83 21.25 20.70
C PRO A 62 -26.26 22.67 20.37
N ASP A 63 -25.48 23.39 19.57
CA ASP A 63 -25.86 24.73 19.09
C ASP A 63 -26.78 24.67 17.87
N ARG A 64 -26.98 23.50 17.24
CA ARG A 64 -27.89 23.37 16.08
C ARG A 64 -29.33 23.75 16.38
N HIS A 65 -29.81 23.51 17.60
CA HIS A 65 -31.16 23.96 17.97
C HIS A 65 -31.18 25.40 18.49
N HIS A 66 -30.08 25.92 19.06
CA HIS A 66 -29.97 27.36 19.31
C HIS A 66 -29.99 28.18 18.01
N LEU A 67 -29.49 27.61 16.91
CA LEU A 67 -29.64 28.17 15.57
C LEU A 67 -31.09 28.17 15.05
N LEU A 68 -32.00 27.43 15.69
CA LEU A 68 -33.43 27.49 15.37
C LEU A 68 -34.14 28.62 16.11
N VAL A 69 -33.54 29.22 17.14
CA VAL A 69 -34.16 30.33 17.88
C VAL A 69 -34.41 31.51 16.95
N GLY A 70 -35.67 31.98 16.91
CA GLY A 70 -36.10 33.04 16.00
C GLY A 70 -36.30 32.61 14.54
N THR A 71 -36.02 31.35 14.20
CA THR A 71 -36.42 30.77 12.90
C THR A 71 -37.89 30.40 12.93
N GLY A 72 -38.54 30.37 11.75
CA GLY A 72 -40.00 30.42 11.53
C GLY A 72 -40.88 29.39 12.26
N PRO A 73 -42.14 29.23 11.85
CA PRO A 73 -43.14 28.65 12.72
C PRO A 73 -42.82 27.20 13.10
N LEU A 74 -43.08 26.84 14.37
CA LEU A 74 -42.84 25.50 14.90
C LEU A 74 -43.56 24.45 14.03
N PRO A 75 -42.86 23.40 13.60
CA PRO A 75 -43.42 22.38 12.72
C PRO A 75 -44.53 21.58 13.41
N ASN A 76 -45.32 20.83 12.62
CA ASN A 76 -46.32 19.89 13.12
C ASN A 76 -45.96 18.44 12.75
N PRO A 77 -45.65 17.56 13.72
CA PRO A 77 -45.58 17.82 15.16
C PRO A 77 -44.32 18.64 15.53
N THR A 78 -44.39 19.42 16.62
CA THR A 78 -43.21 20.12 17.15
C THR A 78 -42.44 19.24 18.13
N ALA A 79 -41.12 19.29 18.06
CA ALA A 79 -40.23 18.64 19.03
C ALA A 79 -39.96 19.50 20.27
N ALA A 80 -40.45 20.75 20.29
CA ALA A 80 -40.27 21.65 21.43
C ALA A 80 -41.26 21.28 22.55
N PRO A 81 -40.78 20.86 23.74
CA PRO A 81 -41.64 20.32 24.79
C PRO A 81 -42.67 21.32 25.35
N ASN A 82 -42.37 22.62 25.29
CA ASN A 82 -43.26 23.68 25.76
C ASN A 82 -43.85 24.51 24.62
N GLY A 83 -43.59 24.14 23.36
CA GLY A 83 -44.10 24.84 22.18
C GLY A 83 -45.34 24.17 21.59
N ALA A 84 -46.19 24.95 20.94
CA ALA A 84 -47.28 24.45 20.12
C ALA A 84 -46.90 24.52 18.63
N SER A 85 -47.33 23.52 17.85
CA SER A 85 -47.20 23.58 16.40
C SER A 85 -47.91 24.82 15.85
N GLY A 86 -47.20 25.60 15.03
CA GLY A 86 -47.68 26.89 14.52
C GLY A 86 -47.29 28.11 15.36
N ASP A 87 -46.64 27.93 16.51
CA ASP A 87 -45.98 29.05 17.21
C ASP A 87 -45.00 29.74 16.26
N PRO A 88 -44.86 31.08 16.29
CA PRO A 88 -44.21 31.84 15.23
C PRO A 88 -42.70 31.59 15.09
N ALA A 89 -42.04 31.14 16.16
CA ALA A 89 -40.63 30.81 16.17
C ALA A 89 -40.24 29.95 17.39
N TYR A 90 -39.09 29.30 17.33
CA TYR A 90 -38.47 28.72 18.53
C TYR A 90 -37.96 29.84 19.45
N GLU A 91 -38.30 29.78 20.73
CA GLU A 91 -37.75 30.64 21.77
C GLU A 91 -37.06 29.80 22.87
N CYS A 92 -36.26 30.46 23.70
CA CYS A 92 -35.54 29.80 24.78
C CYS A 92 -36.50 29.03 25.71
N LEU A 93 -37.66 29.59 26.04
CA LEU A 93 -38.63 28.94 26.94
C LEU A 93 -39.55 27.93 26.24
N THR A 94 -39.57 27.93 24.91
CA THR A 94 -40.26 26.91 24.12
C THR A 94 -39.60 25.53 24.31
N CYS A 95 -38.31 25.51 24.63
CA CYS A 95 -37.54 24.29 24.86
C CYS A 95 -37.02 24.15 26.29
N HIS A 96 -36.84 25.26 27.03
CA HIS A 96 -36.31 25.24 28.39
C HIS A 96 -37.35 25.64 29.43
N ASN A 97 -37.29 24.99 30.59
CA ASN A 97 -38.03 25.42 31.78
C ASN A 97 -37.09 26.15 32.73
N LEU A 98 -37.59 27.24 33.34
CA LEU A 98 -36.93 27.90 34.46
C LEU A 98 -37.62 27.46 35.75
N MET A 99 -36.85 26.97 36.70
CA MET A 99 -37.31 26.66 38.05
C MET A 99 -36.67 27.63 39.03
N TRP A 100 -37.48 28.16 39.93
CA TRP A 100 -36.98 29.00 41.02
C TRP A 100 -36.21 28.14 42.02
N ASP A 101 -34.93 28.47 42.26
CA ASP A 101 -34.14 27.89 43.33
C ASP A 101 -34.17 28.81 44.57
N PRO A 102 -34.89 28.43 45.64
CA PRO A 102 -34.99 29.25 46.84
C PRO A 102 -33.67 29.37 47.61
N ASN A 103 -32.71 28.45 47.42
CA ASN A 103 -31.42 28.49 48.13
C ASN A 103 -30.48 29.53 47.54
N THR A 104 -30.57 29.76 46.22
CA THR A 104 -29.79 30.80 45.53
C THR A 104 -30.61 32.06 45.27
N SER A 105 -31.93 32.03 45.48
CA SER A 105 -32.88 33.10 45.13
C SER A 105 -32.76 33.52 43.66
N THR A 106 -32.57 32.55 42.76
CA THR A 106 -32.46 32.76 41.32
C THR A 106 -33.33 31.78 40.54
N TYR A 107 -33.75 32.15 39.33
CA TYR A 107 -34.29 31.17 38.39
C TYR A 107 -33.12 30.42 37.74
N GLN A 108 -33.14 29.09 37.87
CA GLN A 108 -32.19 28.21 37.21
C GLN A 108 -32.91 27.50 36.07
N LEU A 109 -32.20 27.25 34.97
CA LEU A 109 -32.68 26.31 33.98
C LEU A 109 -32.85 24.96 34.65
N VAL A 110 -34.04 24.38 34.56
CA VAL A 110 -34.24 22.99 34.92
C VAL A 110 -33.26 22.19 34.09
N ALA A 111 -32.41 21.40 34.73
CA ALA A 111 -31.47 20.54 34.02
C ALA A 111 -32.27 19.54 33.17
N PHE A 112 -32.44 19.85 31.88
CA PHE A 112 -33.14 19.04 30.88
C PHE A 112 -32.17 18.15 30.10
N ARG A 113 -30.87 18.19 30.43
CA ARG A 113 -29.84 17.30 29.85
C ARG A 113 -29.87 15.90 30.46
N ASP A 114 -30.98 15.50 31.08
CA ASP A 114 -31.26 14.07 31.23
C ASP A 114 -31.73 13.56 29.87
N CYS A 115 -30.76 13.19 29.03
CA CYS A 115 -31.00 12.68 27.68
C CYS A 115 -32.04 11.54 27.70
N LEU A 116 -32.13 10.78 28.79
CA LEU A 116 -32.99 9.62 28.93
C LEU A 116 -34.46 9.97 29.19
N LEU A 117 -34.75 11.25 29.46
CA LEU A 117 -36.11 11.76 29.54
C LEU A 117 -36.81 11.68 28.16
N CYS A 118 -36.06 11.84 27.07
CA CYS A 118 -36.56 11.77 25.69
C CYS A 118 -36.04 10.54 24.93
N HIS A 119 -34.92 9.94 25.37
CA HIS A 119 -34.32 8.76 24.78
C HIS A 119 -34.53 7.53 25.67
N GLU A 120 -35.62 6.80 25.44
CA GLU A 120 -35.88 5.54 26.13
C GLU A 120 -34.81 4.49 25.79
N GLN A 121 -34.03 4.06 26.78
CA GLN A 121 -33.13 2.93 26.62
C GLN A 121 -33.90 1.63 26.76
N ILE A 122 -33.81 0.77 25.75
CA ILE A 122 -34.29 -0.61 25.82
C ILE A 122 -33.13 -1.45 26.33
N ALA A 123 -33.30 -2.10 27.49
CA ALA A 123 -32.31 -3.03 28.02
C ALA A 123 -31.99 -4.11 26.97
N GLY A 124 -30.72 -4.20 26.56
CA GLY A 124 -30.26 -5.11 25.51
C GLY A 124 -30.47 -4.62 24.06
N GLY A 125 -31.03 -3.43 23.83
CA GLY A 125 -31.05 -2.79 22.53
C GLY A 125 -29.70 -2.16 22.19
N ALA A 126 -29.26 -2.20 20.93
CA ALA A 126 -27.98 -1.67 20.49
C ALA A 126 -27.92 -0.14 20.40
N SER A 127 -29.07 0.53 20.31
CA SER A 127 -29.14 1.98 20.14
C SER A 127 -30.44 2.56 20.68
N VAL A 128 -30.32 3.67 21.41
CA VAL A 128 -31.45 4.54 21.81
C VAL A 128 -31.93 5.46 20.68
N HIS A 129 -31.15 5.57 19.60
CA HIS A 129 -31.34 6.59 18.57
C HIS A 129 -32.16 6.14 17.36
N HIS A 130 -32.15 4.85 16.99
CA HIS A 130 -32.96 4.37 15.85
C HIS A 130 -34.44 4.08 16.22
N LEU A 131 -34.88 4.46 17.42
CA LEU A 131 -36.28 4.40 17.87
C LEU A 131 -37.08 5.66 17.52
N THR A 132 -36.40 6.73 17.09
CA THR A 132 -37.02 8.01 16.71
C THR A 132 -37.93 7.86 15.48
N ALA A 133 -38.89 8.79 15.33
CA ALA A 133 -39.79 8.79 14.17
C ALA A 133 -39.02 8.95 12.85
N ALA A 134 -37.99 9.81 12.82
CA ALA A 134 -37.13 10.01 11.65
C ALA A 134 -36.41 8.71 11.25
N ALA A 135 -35.75 8.04 12.19
CA ALA A 135 -35.06 6.77 11.91
C ALA A 135 -36.02 5.67 11.45
N LYS A 136 -37.22 5.57 12.04
CA LYS A 136 -38.27 4.62 11.59
C LYS A 136 -38.79 4.93 10.17
N GLN A 137 -38.67 6.17 9.73
CA GLN A 137 -39.01 6.63 8.38
C GLN A 137 -37.82 6.59 7.41
N ASP A 138 -36.70 5.94 7.80
CA ASP A 138 -35.47 5.85 7.00
C ASP A 138 -34.80 7.23 6.77
N ASP A 139 -35.05 8.22 7.64
CA ASP A 139 -34.39 9.53 7.61
C ASP A 139 -33.20 9.56 8.58
N CYS A 140 -32.16 8.81 8.24
CA CYS A 140 -30.89 8.71 8.95
C CYS A 140 -30.13 10.05 8.99
N LYS A 141 -30.15 10.83 7.89
CA LYS A 141 -29.49 12.13 7.70
C LYS A 141 -29.96 13.19 8.69
N ALA A 142 -31.20 13.08 9.18
CA ALA A 142 -31.70 13.94 10.24
C ALA A 142 -30.75 13.97 11.46
N CYS A 143 -30.00 12.90 11.70
CA CYS A 143 -29.07 12.78 12.83
C CYS A 143 -27.63 12.48 12.41
N HIS A 144 -27.41 11.70 11.35
CA HIS A 144 -26.09 11.25 10.90
C HIS A 144 -25.68 11.97 9.61
N GLY A 145 -24.92 13.06 9.74
CA GLY A 145 -24.54 13.92 8.61
C GLY A 145 -23.91 13.20 7.39
N PRO A 146 -22.87 12.36 7.55
CA PRO A 146 -22.21 11.69 6.42
C PRO A 146 -22.86 10.36 6.00
N ILE A 147 -23.93 9.94 6.66
CA ILE A 147 -24.67 8.70 6.38
C ILE A 147 -25.79 9.02 5.39
N ASP A 148 -26.11 8.07 4.52
CA ASP A 148 -27.15 8.20 3.51
C ASP A 148 -28.53 7.71 3.97
N ASN A 149 -29.59 8.29 3.40
CA ASN A 149 -30.96 7.81 3.62
C ASN A 149 -31.29 6.72 2.60
N PRO A 150 -31.92 5.61 3.01
CA PRO A 150 -32.46 4.64 2.09
C PRO A 150 -33.36 5.29 1.02
N ASN A 151 -33.02 5.07 -0.25
CA ASN A 151 -33.76 5.56 -1.42
C ASN A 151 -33.81 7.10 -1.59
N ASP A 152 -32.89 7.87 -1.00
CA ASP A 152 -32.81 9.32 -1.21
C ASP A 152 -32.15 9.73 -2.55
N GLY A 153 -31.78 8.75 -3.37
CA GLY A 153 -31.14 8.95 -4.66
C GLY A 153 -29.62 9.09 -4.62
N HIS A 154 -28.97 8.87 -3.46
CA HIS A 154 -27.52 8.76 -3.41
C HIS A 154 -27.01 7.60 -4.28
N TYR A 155 -25.73 7.70 -4.66
CA TYR A 155 -25.10 6.71 -5.51
C TYR A 155 -24.85 5.41 -4.74
N ILE A 156 -25.49 4.33 -5.19
CA ILE A 156 -25.20 2.95 -4.80
C ILE A 156 -24.54 2.27 -6.01
N PRO A 157 -23.31 1.77 -5.89
CA PRO A 157 -22.64 1.17 -7.04
C PRO A 157 -23.43 0.00 -7.64
N THR A 158 -23.63 0.05 -8.95
CA THR A 158 -24.45 -0.91 -9.71
C THR A 158 -23.63 -2.00 -10.39
N TYR A 159 -22.30 -1.88 -10.40
CA TYR A 159 -21.41 -2.89 -10.96
C TYR A 159 -21.41 -4.17 -10.10
N ASN A 160 -21.12 -5.29 -10.74
CA ASN A 160 -20.99 -6.57 -10.03
C ASN A 160 -19.86 -6.48 -8.99
N PRO A 161 -20.09 -6.95 -7.75
CA PRO A 161 -19.04 -7.07 -6.75
C PRO A 161 -17.84 -7.81 -7.32
N SER A 162 -16.64 -7.28 -7.07
CA SER A 162 -15.38 -7.87 -7.50
C SER A 162 -14.91 -8.94 -6.51
N LEU A 163 -13.80 -9.62 -6.84
CA LEU A 163 -13.17 -10.63 -5.97
C LEU A 163 -12.61 -10.05 -4.66
N VAL A 164 -12.51 -8.73 -4.57
CA VAL A 164 -12.01 -7.99 -3.42
C VAL A 164 -13.12 -7.23 -2.68
N THR A 165 -14.38 -7.33 -3.14
CA THR A 165 -15.51 -6.78 -2.39
C THR A 165 -15.69 -7.55 -1.09
N PRO A 166 -15.63 -6.90 0.08
CA PRO A 166 -15.73 -7.57 1.36
C PRO A 166 -17.10 -8.23 1.54
N ARG A 167 -17.10 -9.38 2.19
CA ARG A 167 -18.32 -10.01 2.67
C ARG A 167 -18.85 -9.24 3.88
N THR A 168 -20.17 -9.15 3.99
CA THR A 168 -20.85 -8.49 5.10
C THR A 168 -20.71 -9.22 6.44
N GLY A 169 -20.08 -10.40 6.47
CA GLY A 169 -19.78 -11.19 7.66
C GLY A 169 -18.32 -11.65 7.66
N THR A 170 -18.05 -12.80 8.27
CA THR A 170 -16.71 -13.41 8.26
C THR A 170 -16.22 -13.65 6.83
N GLY A 171 -14.96 -13.28 6.57
CA GLY A 171 -14.32 -13.58 5.30
C GLY A 171 -14.00 -15.08 5.17
N THR A 172 -13.57 -15.48 3.98
CA THR A 172 -13.24 -16.89 3.68
C THR A 172 -11.79 -17.25 3.92
N GLY A 173 -10.93 -16.28 4.23
CA GLY A 173 -9.56 -16.57 4.62
C GLY A 173 -9.48 -17.28 5.98
N SER A 174 -8.33 -17.87 6.26
CA SER A 174 -8.06 -18.66 7.48
C SER A 174 -8.25 -17.88 8.79
N ASN A 175 -8.16 -16.55 8.73
CA ASN A 175 -8.36 -15.64 9.86
C ASN A 175 -9.53 -14.67 9.61
N GLY A 176 -10.46 -15.01 8.71
CA GLY A 176 -11.58 -14.15 8.34
C GLY A 176 -11.27 -13.15 7.23
N GLU A 177 -10.14 -13.29 6.52
CA GLU A 177 -9.77 -12.39 5.42
C GLU A 177 -10.85 -12.34 4.32
N GLY A 178 -11.11 -11.13 3.80
CA GLY A 178 -12.15 -10.89 2.80
C GLY A 178 -13.55 -10.63 3.37
N GLY A 179 -13.68 -10.47 4.69
CA GLY A 179 -14.87 -9.96 5.36
C GLY A 179 -14.57 -8.68 6.13
N CYS A 180 -15.59 -7.90 6.47
CA CYS A 180 -15.42 -6.64 7.20
C CYS A 180 -14.73 -6.83 8.57
N GLU A 181 -15.03 -7.94 9.25
CA GLU A 181 -14.50 -8.29 10.59
C GLU A 181 -12.99 -8.48 10.62
N PHE A 182 -12.35 -8.77 9.48
CA PHE A 182 -10.88 -8.90 9.43
C PHE A 182 -10.18 -7.56 9.71
N CYS A 183 -10.79 -6.45 9.32
CA CYS A 183 -10.26 -5.10 9.51
C CYS A 183 -10.96 -4.37 10.66
N HIS A 184 -12.22 -4.68 10.90
CA HIS A 184 -13.07 -4.13 11.96
C HIS A 184 -13.39 -5.22 12.98
N ASP A 185 -12.34 -5.82 13.56
CA ASP A 185 -12.55 -6.84 14.59
C ASP A 185 -13.13 -6.19 15.85
N SER A 186 -14.01 -6.93 16.51
CA SER A 186 -14.56 -6.52 17.80
C SER A 186 -13.52 -6.65 18.90
N GLY A 187 -13.57 -5.80 19.91
CA GLY A 187 -12.68 -5.85 21.06
C GLY A 187 -12.29 -4.48 21.56
N ILE A 188 -11.31 -4.45 22.46
CA ILE A 188 -10.78 -3.19 22.98
C ILE A 188 -9.79 -2.64 21.97
N ASP A 189 -10.13 -1.52 21.33
CA ASP A 189 -9.19 -0.80 20.49
C ASP A 189 -7.98 -0.40 21.34
N GLY A 190 -6.80 -0.87 20.95
CA GLY A 190 -5.57 -0.67 21.72
C GLY A 190 -5.13 0.79 21.79
N ALA A 191 -5.59 1.65 20.88
CA ALA A 191 -5.24 3.07 20.85
C ALA A 191 -6.15 3.91 21.75
N THR A 192 -7.46 3.73 21.67
CA THR A 192 -8.46 4.53 22.40
C THR A 192 -8.96 3.88 23.68
N GLY A 193 -8.77 2.57 23.84
CA GLY A 193 -9.37 1.77 24.91
C GLY A 193 -10.88 1.57 24.76
N THR A 194 -11.47 1.98 23.63
CA THR A 194 -12.91 1.82 23.37
C THR A 194 -13.24 0.39 22.99
N ASP A 195 -14.33 -0.13 23.56
CA ASP A 195 -14.88 -1.45 23.28
C ASP A 195 -15.69 -1.41 21.97
N VAL A 196 -15.03 -1.81 20.89
CA VAL A 196 -15.61 -1.94 19.54
C VAL A 196 -16.45 -3.21 19.48
N LYS A 197 -17.73 -3.08 19.12
CA LYS A 197 -18.66 -4.20 19.05
C LYS A 197 -18.66 -4.85 17.68
N THR A 198 -19.08 -6.11 17.60
CA THR A 198 -19.23 -6.79 16.31
C THR A 198 -20.27 -6.08 15.44
N ASN A 199 -20.16 -6.22 14.12
CA ASN A 199 -21.19 -5.71 13.19
C ASN A 199 -22.59 -6.23 13.54
N GLY A 200 -22.68 -7.49 13.97
CA GLY A 200 -23.94 -8.08 14.42
C GLY A 200 -24.52 -7.35 15.64
N GLU A 201 -23.70 -6.97 16.61
CA GLU A 201 -24.13 -6.27 17.83
C GLU A 201 -24.49 -4.81 17.59
N THR A 202 -23.82 -4.12 16.68
CA THR A 202 -24.12 -2.71 16.37
C THR A 202 -25.33 -2.55 15.47
N HIS A 203 -25.63 -3.53 14.61
CA HIS A 203 -26.72 -3.47 13.63
C HIS A 203 -27.98 -4.24 14.07
N HIS A 204 -27.86 -5.34 14.81
CA HIS A 204 -29.00 -5.99 15.45
C HIS A 204 -29.32 -5.33 16.80
N GLY A 205 -30.60 -5.22 17.15
CA GLY A 205 -31.01 -4.56 18.40
C GLY A 205 -31.08 -3.03 18.31
N THR A 206 -30.85 -2.44 17.14
CA THR A 206 -30.96 -0.99 16.89
C THR A 206 -32.33 -0.39 17.20
N GLY A 207 -33.37 -1.21 17.24
CA GLY A 207 -34.77 -0.77 17.34
C GLY A 207 -35.50 -0.78 15.99
N LEU A 208 -34.78 -0.82 14.87
CA LEU A 208 -35.37 -1.02 13.53
C LEU A 208 -36.04 -2.39 13.40
N PHE A 209 -35.58 -3.39 14.16
CA PHE A 209 -36.17 -4.73 14.21
C PHE A 209 -37.61 -4.76 14.73
N LEU A 210 -38.07 -3.71 15.42
CA LEU A 210 -39.46 -3.61 15.89
C LEU A 210 -40.45 -3.52 14.72
N ASP A 211 -39.97 -3.12 13.54
CA ASP A 211 -40.69 -3.26 12.29
C ASP A 211 -40.06 -4.39 11.46
N SER A 212 -40.73 -5.54 11.42
CA SER A 212 -40.26 -6.71 10.66
C SER A 212 -40.03 -6.44 9.16
N THR A 213 -40.65 -5.39 8.61
CA THR A 213 -40.45 -4.98 7.21
C THR A 213 -39.12 -4.26 7.00
N LYS A 214 -38.46 -3.80 8.07
CA LYS A 214 -37.15 -3.13 8.01
C LYS A 214 -35.99 -4.11 8.02
N CYS A 215 -36.21 -5.39 8.33
CA CYS A 215 -35.18 -6.42 8.20
C CYS A 215 -34.62 -6.49 6.76
N VAL A 216 -35.45 -6.22 5.74
CA VAL A 216 -35.00 -6.24 4.34
C VAL A 216 -34.16 -5.02 3.94
N LEU A 217 -34.04 -4.02 4.82
CA LEU A 217 -33.12 -2.92 4.63
C LEU A 217 -31.68 -3.45 4.65
N CYS A 218 -31.37 -4.33 5.59
CA CYS A 218 -30.04 -4.90 5.81
C CYS A 218 -29.89 -6.30 5.21
N HIS A 219 -30.96 -7.10 5.16
CA HIS A 219 -30.93 -8.48 4.67
C HIS A 219 -31.55 -8.61 3.29
N ASP A 220 -30.81 -9.23 2.38
CA ASP A 220 -31.35 -9.69 1.11
C ASP A 220 -31.06 -11.19 0.95
N PRO A 221 -32.02 -12.05 1.31
CA PRO A 221 -31.82 -13.49 1.21
C PRO A 221 -31.71 -13.97 -0.25
N LEU A 222 -32.09 -13.13 -1.22
CA LEU A 222 -32.05 -13.46 -2.64
C LEU A 222 -30.78 -12.91 -3.33
N ALA A 223 -30.09 -11.95 -2.71
CA ALA A 223 -28.81 -11.47 -3.21
C ALA A 223 -27.71 -12.52 -3.05
N LYS A 224 -26.86 -12.63 -4.07
CA LYS A 224 -25.59 -13.37 -3.98
C LYS A 224 -24.75 -12.76 -2.85
N GLU A 225 -23.96 -13.59 -2.16
CA GLU A 225 -23.19 -13.21 -0.96
C GLU A 225 -22.41 -11.89 -1.11
N ASN A 226 -21.70 -11.74 -2.23
CA ASN A 226 -20.91 -10.56 -2.53
C ASN A 226 -21.74 -9.32 -2.90
N ALA A 227 -23.00 -9.50 -3.34
CA ALA A 227 -23.92 -8.40 -3.64
C ALA A 227 -24.68 -7.91 -2.39
N ARG A 228 -24.48 -8.55 -1.24
CA ARG A 228 -25.12 -8.13 0.02
C ARG A 228 -24.54 -6.83 0.56
N ILE A 229 -23.31 -6.46 0.21
CA ILE A 229 -22.72 -5.17 0.57
C ILE A 229 -23.57 -3.98 0.06
N ARG A 230 -24.30 -4.17 -1.05
CA ARG A 230 -25.21 -3.15 -1.61
C ARG A 230 -26.33 -2.76 -0.65
N ARG A 231 -26.62 -3.60 0.36
CA ARG A 231 -27.58 -3.27 1.42
C ARG A 231 -26.99 -2.32 2.44
N CYS A 232 -25.72 -2.52 2.81
CA CYS A 232 -24.98 -1.58 3.66
C CYS A 232 -24.90 -0.21 2.99
N GLU A 233 -24.65 -0.19 1.68
CA GLU A 233 -24.54 1.04 0.89
C GLU A 233 -25.83 1.87 0.84
N LYS A 234 -27.01 1.30 1.14
CA LYS A 234 -28.26 2.07 1.24
C LYS A 234 -28.28 3.07 2.39
N CYS A 235 -27.50 2.79 3.43
CA CYS A 235 -27.36 3.66 4.59
C CYS A 235 -25.97 4.29 4.61
N HIS A 236 -24.95 3.58 4.11
CA HIS A 236 -23.59 4.05 4.16
C HIS A 236 -23.05 4.19 2.72
N GLY A 237 -23.34 5.29 2.05
CA GLY A 237 -22.87 5.48 0.68
C GLY A 237 -21.35 5.66 0.60
N VAL A 238 -20.88 6.00 -0.60
CA VAL A 238 -19.46 6.13 -0.92
C VAL A 238 -18.71 7.05 0.05
N ALA A 239 -19.33 8.14 0.49
CA ALA A 239 -18.71 9.09 1.40
C ALA A 239 -18.45 8.53 2.82
N SER A 240 -19.14 7.46 3.23
CA SER A 240 -19.00 6.85 4.56
C SER A 240 -18.35 5.47 4.54
N LEU A 241 -18.76 4.52 3.68
CA LEU A 241 -18.08 3.22 3.57
C LEU A 241 -16.76 3.32 2.81
N HIS A 242 -16.66 4.27 1.89
CA HIS A 242 -15.55 4.37 0.97
C HIS A 242 -14.77 5.67 1.16
N ASN A 243 -14.79 6.23 2.38
CA ASN A 243 -14.19 7.52 2.76
C ASN A 243 -12.66 7.65 2.54
N ILE A 244 -12.01 6.57 2.08
CA ILE A 244 -10.64 6.54 1.57
C ILE A 244 -10.52 6.89 0.08
N GLN A 245 -11.59 7.41 -0.54
CA GLN A 245 -11.53 7.92 -1.90
C GLN A 245 -10.85 9.29 -1.95
N TYR A 246 -9.91 9.41 -2.87
CA TYR A 246 -9.32 10.66 -3.32
C TYR A 246 -9.60 10.82 -4.83
N ASP A 247 -9.91 12.04 -5.23
CA ASP A 247 -10.15 12.36 -6.65
C ASP A 247 -8.82 12.32 -7.39
N SER A 248 -8.69 11.43 -8.38
CA SER A 248 -7.46 11.33 -9.15
C SER A 248 -7.33 12.43 -10.19
N ASP A 249 -6.10 12.71 -10.57
CA ASP A 249 -5.78 13.64 -11.65
C ASP A 249 -6.25 13.14 -13.04
N ASN A 250 -7.11 12.11 -13.10
CA ASN A 250 -7.62 11.58 -14.34
C ASN A 250 -8.49 12.62 -15.05
N SER A 251 -8.01 13.07 -16.20
CA SER A 251 -8.66 14.07 -17.05
C SER A 251 -10.10 13.72 -17.46
N THR A 252 -10.51 12.45 -17.41
CA THR A 252 -11.89 12.03 -17.75
C THR A 252 -12.90 12.28 -16.64
N ASN A 253 -12.44 12.54 -15.43
CA ASN A 253 -13.26 12.67 -14.21
C ASN A 253 -12.65 13.67 -13.21
N LEU A 254 -11.85 14.63 -13.70
CA LEU A 254 -11.20 15.63 -12.85
C LEU A 254 -12.22 16.39 -11.97
N ASN A 255 -11.96 16.47 -10.66
CA ASN A 255 -12.86 17.01 -9.63
C ASN A 255 -14.08 16.12 -9.33
N GLN A 256 -14.04 14.84 -9.68
CA GLN A 256 -15.11 13.88 -9.48
C GLN A 256 -14.56 12.48 -9.20
N ILE A 257 -14.88 11.97 -8.00
CA ILE A 257 -14.66 10.56 -7.68
C ILE A 257 -15.65 9.70 -8.50
N VAL A 258 -15.14 9.02 -9.51
CA VAL A 258 -15.86 8.10 -10.40
C VAL A 258 -15.40 6.67 -10.12
N PRO A 259 -16.28 5.81 -9.56
CA PRO A 259 -15.96 4.41 -9.32
C PRO A 259 -15.55 3.68 -10.61
N GLY A 260 -14.41 2.99 -10.57
CA GLY A 260 -13.79 2.34 -11.73
C GLY A 260 -13.14 3.29 -12.74
N GLY A 261 -13.17 4.60 -12.48
CA GLY A 261 -12.63 5.65 -13.34
C GLY A 261 -11.42 6.37 -12.75
N GLU A 262 -10.98 6.05 -11.53
CA GLU A 262 -9.79 6.68 -10.95
C GLU A 262 -8.50 6.01 -11.42
N ASN A 263 -7.40 6.75 -11.34
CA ASN A 263 -6.07 6.18 -11.43
C ASN A 263 -5.78 5.29 -10.20
N ALA A 264 -4.92 4.29 -10.38
CA ALA A 264 -4.45 3.43 -9.29
C ALA A 264 -3.82 4.24 -8.15
N TYR A 265 -4.09 3.83 -6.91
CA TYR A 265 -3.60 4.37 -5.63
C TYR A 265 -4.29 5.66 -5.16
N TRP A 266 -5.42 6.03 -5.75
CA TRP A 266 -6.21 7.21 -5.37
C TRP A 266 -7.48 6.85 -4.59
N GLY A 267 -7.77 5.58 -4.30
CA GLY A 267 -8.84 5.20 -3.37
C GLY A 267 -9.62 3.95 -3.76
N HIS A 268 -10.25 3.29 -2.80
CA HIS A 268 -10.66 1.88 -2.97
C HIS A 268 -11.73 1.54 -4.02
N ILE A 269 -12.53 2.49 -4.53
CA ILE A 269 -13.55 2.18 -5.56
C ILE A 269 -13.14 2.63 -6.96
N GLY A 270 -12.03 3.36 -7.04
CA GLY A 270 -11.56 4.01 -8.25
C GLY A 270 -10.80 3.08 -9.19
N HIS A 271 -9.91 2.23 -8.64
CA HIS A 271 -9.16 1.24 -9.39
C HIS A 271 -9.03 -0.08 -8.60
N ASN A 272 -8.92 -1.22 -9.29
CA ASN A 272 -8.72 -2.51 -8.60
C ASN A 272 -7.40 -2.55 -7.80
N ASP A 273 -6.41 -1.77 -8.20
CA ASP A 273 -5.09 -1.71 -7.56
C ASP A 273 -5.16 -1.05 -6.17
N ASP A 274 -6.14 -0.20 -5.92
CA ASP A 274 -6.39 0.43 -4.62
C ASP A 274 -6.79 -0.58 -3.53
N CYS A 275 -7.35 -1.72 -3.94
CA CYS A 275 -7.73 -2.78 -3.03
C CYS A 275 -6.52 -3.57 -2.51
N TRP A 276 -5.35 -3.47 -3.13
CA TRP A 276 -4.17 -4.28 -2.80
C TRP A 276 -3.55 -3.94 -1.44
N GLY A 277 -3.69 -2.69 -0.98
CA GLY A 277 -3.21 -2.27 0.35
C GLY A 277 -3.88 -3.00 1.52
N CYS A 278 -5.11 -3.46 1.33
CA CYS A 278 -5.89 -4.17 2.36
C CYS A 278 -6.17 -5.65 2.02
N HIS A 279 -6.18 -6.02 0.73
CA HIS A 279 -6.53 -7.38 0.27
C HIS A 279 -5.37 -8.14 -0.40
N GLY A 280 -4.21 -7.52 -0.61
CA GLY A 280 -3.14 -8.02 -1.49
C GLY A 280 -2.24 -9.11 -0.91
N PHE A 281 -2.15 -9.27 0.41
CA PHE A 281 -0.97 -9.97 0.97
C PHE A 281 -1.19 -11.44 1.39
N THR A 282 -2.43 -11.91 1.58
CA THR A 282 -2.71 -13.32 1.97
C THR A 282 -4.09 -13.85 1.52
N ALA A 283 -5.08 -12.98 1.32
CA ALA A 283 -6.45 -13.39 1.03
C ALA A 283 -6.66 -13.89 -0.41
N MET A 284 -5.96 -13.32 -1.40
CA MET A 284 -6.09 -13.75 -2.80
C MET A 284 -5.36 -15.05 -3.10
N SER A 285 -4.30 -15.40 -2.36
CA SER A 285 -3.63 -16.70 -2.51
C SER A 285 -4.48 -17.87 -1.99
N SER A 286 -5.51 -17.58 -1.18
CA SER A 286 -6.31 -18.57 -0.47
C SER A 286 -7.79 -18.58 -0.83
N ALA A 287 -8.34 -17.60 -1.55
CA ALA A 287 -9.70 -17.69 -2.08
C ALA A 287 -9.74 -18.71 -3.23
N PRO A 288 -10.29 -19.93 -3.04
CA PRO A 288 -10.51 -20.83 -4.16
C PRO A 288 -11.40 -20.13 -5.20
N TYR A 289 -11.25 -20.49 -6.48
CA TYR A 289 -12.14 -20.09 -7.60
C TYR A 289 -11.84 -18.75 -8.33
N SER A 290 -10.77 -17.99 -8.02
CA SER A 290 -10.51 -16.65 -8.60
C SER A 290 -9.62 -16.59 -9.86
N GLY A 291 -9.13 -17.73 -10.36
CA GLY A 291 -8.17 -17.77 -11.48
C GLY A 291 -6.71 -17.54 -11.04
N PRO A 292 -5.76 -17.33 -11.98
CA PRO A 292 -4.36 -17.09 -11.64
C PRO A 292 -4.19 -15.78 -10.86
N VAL A 293 -3.64 -15.86 -9.64
CA VAL A 293 -3.31 -14.69 -8.81
C VAL A 293 -2.08 -13.99 -9.37
N VAL A 294 -2.08 -12.67 -9.49
CA VAL A 294 -0.89 -11.92 -9.93
C VAL A 294 0.21 -12.08 -8.86
N PRO A 295 1.40 -12.61 -9.21
CA PRO A 295 2.49 -12.71 -8.25
C PRO A 295 3.04 -11.32 -7.88
N ASP A 296 3.60 -11.17 -6.69
CA ASP A 296 4.29 -9.97 -6.24
C ASP A 296 5.69 -10.34 -5.73
N VAL A 297 6.69 -9.52 -6.04
CA VAL A 297 8.09 -9.72 -5.64
C VAL A 297 8.51 -8.59 -4.72
N SER A 298 8.79 -8.91 -3.46
CA SER A 298 9.23 -7.93 -2.46
C SER A 298 10.75 -7.83 -2.38
N SER A 299 11.49 -8.91 -2.66
CA SER A 299 12.95 -8.88 -2.66
C SER A 299 13.61 -10.01 -3.46
N LEU A 300 14.91 -9.84 -3.75
CA LEU A 300 15.79 -10.80 -4.40
C LEU A 300 17.05 -10.99 -3.53
N SER A 301 17.45 -12.24 -3.28
CA SER A 301 18.55 -12.58 -2.36
C SER A 301 19.92 -11.99 -2.75
N SER A 302 20.13 -11.71 -4.03
CA SER A 302 21.26 -10.91 -4.53
C SER A 302 20.82 -10.15 -5.77
N SER A 303 21.12 -8.85 -5.82
CA SER A 303 20.90 -8.00 -7.00
C SER A 303 22.08 -8.00 -7.97
N ASN A 304 23.17 -8.71 -7.66
CA ASN A 304 24.35 -8.81 -8.52
C ASN A 304 24.81 -10.27 -8.67
N ILE A 305 25.15 -10.67 -9.89
CA ILE A 305 25.83 -11.93 -10.19
C ILE A 305 26.98 -11.70 -11.17
N ILE A 306 27.89 -12.67 -11.26
CA ILE A 306 29.01 -12.64 -12.19
C ILE A 306 28.63 -13.43 -13.46
N GLU A 307 28.90 -12.87 -14.63
CA GLU A 307 28.75 -13.53 -15.93
C GLU A 307 29.42 -14.91 -15.96
N GLY A 308 28.86 -15.84 -16.74
CA GLY A 308 29.45 -17.17 -16.93
C GLY A 308 29.16 -18.15 -15.78
N LYS A 309 28.45 -17.71 -14.73
CA LYS A 309 28.14 -18.54 -13.56
C LYS A 309 26.63 -18.66 -13.35
N SER A 310 26.18 -19.90 -13.20
CA SER A 310 24.84 -20.17 -12.69
C SER A 310 24.81 -19.96 -11.19
N VAL A 311 23.96 -19.06 -10.72
CA VAL A 311 23.82 -18.69 -9.31
C VAL A 311 22.41 -19.03 -8.84
N ARG A 312 22.31 -19.61 -7.64
CA ARG A 312 21.01 -19.84 -7.00
C ARG A 312 20.54 -18.53 -6.37
N LEU A 313 19.38 -18.06 -6.78
CA LEU A 313 18.74 -16.87 -6.24
C LEU A 313 17.39 -17.22 -5.61
N THR A 314 17.02 -16.48 -4.57
CA THR A 314 15.72 -16.59 -3.90
C THR A 314 14.96 -15.28 -4.08
N LEU A 315 13.73 -15.38 -4.55
CA LEU A 315 12.73 -14.31 -4.55
C LEU A 315 11.82 -14.49 -3.35
N GLU A 316 11.62 -13.43 -2.58
CA GLU A 316 10.58 -13.35 -1.56
C GLU A 316 9.43 -12.49 -2.08
N GLY A 317 8.21 -12.82 -1.68
CA GLY A 317 7.02 -12.13 -2.17
C GLY A 317 5.73 -12.87 -1.83
N ALA A 318 4.74 -12.78 -2.71
CA ALA A 318 3.44 -13.40 -2.53
C ALA A 318 2.87 -13.93 -3.84
N GLY A 319 1.95 -14.89 -3.72
CA GLY A 319 1.20 -15.41 -4.87
C GLY A 319 2.06 -16.19 -5.87
N PHE A 320 3.19 -16.77 -5.48
CA PHE A 320 4.02 -17.58 -6.39
C PHE A 320 3.36 -18.92 -6.77
N THR A 321 2.41 -19.39 -5.96
CA THR A 321 1.56 -20.55 -6.25
C THR A 321 0.13 -20.25 -5.81
N ASN A 322 -0.86 -20.82 -6.50
CA ASN A 322 -2.26 -20.83 -6.03
C ASN A 322 -3.05 -21.97 -6.70
N THR A 323 -4.17 -22.35 -6.09
CA THR A 323 -5.07 -23.37 -6.64
C THR A 323 -6.28 -22.71 -7.28
N VAL A 324 -6.63 -23.12 -8.49
CA VAL A 324 -7.85 -22.70 -9.19
C VAL A 324 -8.77 -23.89 -9.42
N GLN A 325 -10.08 -23.67 -9.59
CA GLN A 325 -10.99 -24.76 -9.93
C GLN A 325 -11.05 -24.95 -11.44
N GLY A 326 -10.67 -26.15 -11.90
CA GLY A 326 -10.87 -26.58 -13.28
C GLY A 326 -12.11 -27.45 -13.46
N PRO A 327 -12.47 -27.78 -14.71
CA PRO A 327 -13.60 -28.66 -15.04
C PRO A 327 -13.53 -30.05 -14.40
N SER A 328 -12.32 -30.53 -14.11
CA SER A 328 -12.02 -31.85 -13.56
C SER A 328 -11.54 -31.82 -12.11
N GLY A 329 -11.64 -30.68 -11.42
CA GLY A 329 -11.17 -30.50 -10.04
C GLY A 329 -10.14 -29.38 -9.89
N PRO A 330 -9.54 -29.24 -8.69
CA PRO A 330 -8.55 -28.20 -8.41
C PRO A 330 -7.29 -28.38 -9.27
N ILE A 331 -6.81 -27.29 -9.87
CA ILE A 331 -5.58 -27.20 -10.66
C ILE A 331 -4.61 -26.32 -9.87
N GLN A 332 -3.44 -26.87 -9.54
CA GLN A 332 -2.36 -26.09 -8.96
C GLN A 332 -1.68 -25.28 -10.06
N LEU A 333 -1.62 -23.96 -9.88
CA LEU A 333 -0.83 -23.06 -10.71
C LEU A 333 0.50 -22.77 -10.00
N THR A 334 1.59 -22.81 -10.76
CA THR A 334 2.95 -22.53 -10.32
C THR A 334 3.57 -21.47 -11.22
N SER A 335 4.30 -20.53 -10.62
CA SER A 335 5.02 -19.51 -11.38
C SER A 335 6.33 -20.01 -12.00
N ALA A 336 6.81 -19.28 -13.01
CA ALA A 336 8.19 -19.29 -13.51
C ALA A 336 8.81 -17.90 -13.34
N VAL A 337 10.13 -17.80 -13.52
CA VAL A 337 10.85 -16.52 -13.48
C VAL A 337 11.18 -16.10 -14.91
N ARG A 338 10.79 -14.88 -15.30
CA ARG A 338 11.18 -14.25 -16.56
C ARG A 338 12.27 -13.23 -16.28
N LEU A 339 13.38 -13.36 -16.98
CA LEU A 339 14.49 -12.41 -17.01
C LEU A 339 14.40 -11.65 -18.33
N THR A 340 14.38 -10.32 -18.29
CA THR A 340 14.31 -9.45 -19.48
C THR A 340 15.53 -8.55 -19.52
N ALA A 341 16.33 -8.63 -20.57
CA ALA A 341 17.48 -7.76 -20.77
C ALA A 341 17.06 -6.36 -21.27
N SER A 342 18.02 -5.43 -21.36
CA SER A 342 17.79 -4.06 -21.83
C SER A 342 17.42 -3.95 -23.32
N ASP A 343 17.64 -5.00 -24.11
CA ASP A 343 17.25 -5.12 -25.52
C ASP A 343 15.90 -5.83 -25.70
N ASP A 344 15.13 -5.98 -24.61
CA ASP A 344 13.86 -6.71 -24.51
C ASP A 344 13.95 -8.21 -24.80
N SER A 345 15.16 -8.77 -24.96
CA SER A 345 15.31 -10.23 -25.02
C SER A 345 14.94 -10.86 -23.68
N THR A 346 14.24 -12.00 -23.71
CA THR A 346 13.73 -12.66 -22.50
C THR A 346 14.20 -14.09 -22.36
N VAL A 347 14.50 -14.51 -21.14
CA VAL A 347 14.72 -15.92 -20.77
C VAL A 347 13.73 -16.31 -19.68
N THR A 348 13.10 -17.47 -19.79
CA THR A 348 12.21 -18.01 -18.74
C THR A 348 12.86 -19.20 -18.06
N VAL A 349 12.86 -19.18 -16.74
CA VAL A 349 13.49 -20.17 -15.87
C VAL A 349 12.45 -20.78 -14.95
N ASN A 350 12.44 -22.11 -14.85
CA ASN A 350 11.59 -22.81 -13.89
C ASN A 350 12.21 -22.75 -12.48
N PRO A 351 11.39 -22.58 -11.43
CA PRO A 351 11.88 -22.62 -10.06
C PRO A 351 12.41 -24.00 -9.68
N VAL A 352 13.45 -24.01 -8.82
CA VAL A 352 13.96 -25.21 -8.16
C VAL A 352 13.11 -25.56 -6.94
N VAL A 353 12.71 -24.54 -6.17
CA VAL A 353 11.84 -24.64 -4.99
C VAL A 353 10.83 -23.51 -5.09
N ILE A 354 9.56 -23.80 -4.78
CA ILE A 354 8.51 -22.79 -4.82
C ILE A 354 7.47 -23.03 -3.73
N SER A 355 7.10 -21.98 -3.02
CA SER A 355 5.98 -21.93 -2.08
C SER A 355 4.99 -20.84 -2.50
N THR A 356 4.08 -20.42 -1.63
CA THR A 356 3.23 -19.26 -1.89
C THR A 356 3.96 -17.93 -1.74
N THR A 357 5.07 -17.89 -0.97
CA THR A 357 5.78 -16.66 -0.57
C THR A 357 7.28 -16.63 -0.91
N SER A 358 7.87 -17.76 -1.27
CA SER A 358 9.29 -17.85 -1.62
C SER A 358 9.48 -18.70 -2.89
N LEU A 359 10.39 -18.27 -3.77
CA LEU A 359 10.69 -18.91 -5.04
C LEU A 359 12.19 -18.90 -5.26
N GLU A 360 12.80 -20.09 -5.32
CA GLU A 360 14.22 -20.25 -5.66
C GLU A 360 14.41 -20.67 -7.11
N PHE A 361 15.37 -20.07 -7.82
CA PHE A 361 15.71 -20.42 -9.20
C PHE A 361 17.23 -20.36 -9.44
N MET A 362 17.67 -20.98 -10.54
CA MET A 362 19.07 -20.92 -10.99
C MET A 362 19.18 -19.98 -12.18
N THR A 363 20.06 -18.97 -12.12
CA THR A 363 20.30 -18.12 -13.28
C THR A 363 20.97 -18.92 -14.40
N PRO A 364 20.63 -18.67 -15.68
CA PRO A 364 21.41 -19.20 -16.80
C PRO A 364 22.87 -18.72 -16.71
N ALA A 365 23.83 -19.58 -17.02
CA ALA A 365 25.24 -19.23 -16.98
C ALA A 365 25.65 -18.32 -18.17
N ASP A 366 24.85 -18.30 -19.22
CA ASP A 366 25.04 -17.56 -20.47
C ASP A 366 24.30 -16.21 -20.50
N LEU A 367 23.85 -15.70 -19.35
CA LEU A 367 23.33 -14.33 -19.27
C LEU A 367 24.44 -13.34 -19.63
N ALA A 368 24.20 -12.52 -20.65
CA ALA A 368 25.11 -11.45 -21.03
C ALA A 368 25.20 -10.37 -19.93
N PRO A 369 26.33 -9.65 -19.83
CA PRO A 369 26.48 -8.56 -18.89
C PRO A 369 25.47 -7.44 -19.12
N GLY A 370 24.97 -6.86 -18.04
CA GLY A 370 23.99 -5.78 -18.07
C GLY A 370 22.95 -5.87 -16.98
N ASN A 371 21.98 -4.96 -17.03
CA ASN A 371 20.83 -4.98 -16.14
C ASN A 371 19.71 -5.83 -16.74
N TRP A 372 19.13 -6.68 -15.90
CA TRP A 372 18.03 -7.57 -16.22
C TRP A 372 16.84 -7.28 -15.31
N GLY A 373 15.66 -7.12 -15.89
CA GLY A 373 14.41 -7.13 -15.15
C GLY A 373 14.03 -8.56 -14.77
N VAL A 374 13.87 -8.84 -13.49
CA VAL A 374 13.39 -10.12 -12.95
C VAL A 374 11.92 -9.97 -12.63
N GLN A 375 11.09 -10.82 -13.24
CA GLN A 375 9.65 -10.89 -13.01
C GLN A 375 9.24 -12.33 -12.73
N VAL A 376 8.18 -12.51 -11.96
CA VAL A 376 7.52 -13.79 -11.77
C VAL A 376 6.29 -13.85 -12.67
N VAL A 377 6.20 -14.88 -13.50
CA VAL A 377 5.11 -15.09 -14.46
C VAL A 377 4.30 -16.32 -14.08
N LYS A 378 2.98 -16.21 -14.13
CA LYS A 378 2.06 -17.33 -13.84
C LYS A 378 0.83 -17.22 -14.73
N ALA A 379 0.67 -18.19 -15.63
CA ALA A 379 -0.33 -18.12 -16.70
C ALA A 379 -0.22 -16.80 -17.50
N ASP A 380 -1.29 -15.99 -17.51
CA ASP A 380 -1.35 -14.69 -18.18
C ASP A 380 -0.93 -13.52 -17.27
N LYS A 381 -0.48 -13.78 -16.04
CA LYS A 381 -0.11 -12.74 -15.06
C LYS A 381 1.40 -12.60 -14.93
N THR A 382 1.83 -11.37 -14.67
CA THR A 382 3.24 -10.99 -14.44
C THR A 382 3.30 -10.11 -13.18
N SER A 383 4.30 -10.32 -12.34
CA SER A 383 4.59 -9.46 -11.18
C SER A 383 5.15 -8.09 -11.55
N ASN A 384 5.35 -7.27 -10.53
CA ASN A 384 6.32 -6.17 -10.57
C ASN A 384 7.74 -6.68 -10.92
N THR A 385 8.60 -5.75 -11.36
CA THR A 385 9.97 -6.05 -11.79
C THR A 385 10.98 -5.66 -10.71
N VAL A 386 11.94 -6.54 -10.41
CA VAL A 386 13.13 -6.20 -9.62
C VAL A 386 14.39 -6.28 -10.49
N ASN A 387 15.44 -5.51 -10.17
CA ASN A 387 16.65 -5.46 -11.01
C ASN A 387 17.69 -6.51 -10.58
N LEU A 388 18.25 -7.21 -11.56
CA LEU A 388 19.42 -8.08 -11.43
C LEU A 388 20.53 -7.56 -12.35
N SER A 389 21.67 -7.22 -11.77
CA SER A 389 22.87 -6.82 -12.50
C SER A 389 23.74 -8.05 -12.74
N VAL A 390 24.00 -8.37 -14.01
CA VAL A 390 24.97 -9.37 -14.44
C VAL A 390 26.25 -8.61 -14.76
N VAL A 391 27.27 -8.81 -13.94
CA VAL A 391 28.54 -8.08 -14.07
C VAL A 391 29.53 -8.94 -14.83
N PRO A 392 30.30 -8.39 -15.79
CA PRO A 392 31.26 -9.20 -16.52
C PRO A 392 32.29 -9.81 -15.57
N ASN A 393 32.72 -11.04 -15.86
CA ASN A 393 33.78 -11.67 -15.10
C ASN A 393 35.10 -10.95 -15.35
N VAL A 394 35.85 -10.63 -14.29
CA VAL A 394 37.17 -10.00 -14.43
C VAL A 394 38.11 -10.98 -15.12
N THR A 395 38.55 -10.65 -16.32
CA THR A 395 39.55 -11.43 -17.08
C THR A 395 40.63 -10.52 -17.61
N ILE A 396 41.88 -10.95 -17.53
CA ILE A 396 43.02 -10.30 -18.16
C ILE A 396 43.39 -11.09 -19.41
N ASP A 397 43.23 -10.47 -20.57
CA ASP A 397 43.58 -11.09 -21.86
C ASP A 397 45.06 -10.87 -22.19
N SER A 398 45.59 -9.68 -21.87
CA SER A 398 47.00 -9.37 -22.11
C SER A 398 47.53 -8.29 -21.18
N VAL A 399 48.83 -8.34 -20.93
CA VAL A 399 49.55 -7.34 -20.13
C VAL A 399 50.85 -6.96 -20.83
N ALA A 400 51.05 -5.67 -21.01
CA ALA A 400 52.31 -5.08 -21.44
C ALA A 400 52.82 -4.11 -20.37
N CYS A 401 54.13 -3.97 -20.24
CA CYS A 401 54.73 -2.96 -19.39
C CYS A 401 55.92 -2.31 -20.11
N SER A 402 55.91 -0.99 -20.23
CA SER A 402 56.99 -0.18 -20.81
C SER A 402 57.32 0.96 -19.86
N ASP A 403 58.58 1.08 -19.48
CA ASP A 403 59.08 2.16 -18.61
C ASP A 403 58.29 2.37 -17.31
N GLY A 404 57.72 1.30 -16.75
CA GLY A 404 56.94 1.33 -15.51
C GLY A 404 55.44 1.57 -15.70
N VAL A 405 55.02 1.95 -16.90
CA VAL A 405 53.61 2.06 -17.29
C VAL A 405 53.13 0.70 -17.77
N VAL A 406 52.03 0.23 -17.19
CA VAL A 406 51.38 -1.05 -17.51
C VAL A 406 50.14 -0.78 -18.31
N SER A 407 49.96 -1.53 -19.40
CA SER A 407 48.72 -1.61 -20.18
C SER A 407 48.14 -3.01 -20.03
N ILE A 408 46.91 -3.12 -19.56
CA ILE A 408 46.18 -4.37 -19.34
C ILE A 408 44.94 -4.35 -20.22
N THR A 409 44.78 -5.32 -21.11
CA THR A 409 43.52 -5.52 -21.84
C THR A 409 42.77 -6.71 -21.27
N GLY A 410 41.44 -6.68 -21.30
CA GLY A 410 40.62 -7.75 -20.75
C GLY A 410 39.14 -7.39 -20.71
N SER A 411 38.44 -7.91 -19.71
CA SER A 411 37.02 -7.64 -19.48
C SER A 411 36.68 -7.57 -17.99
N GLY A 412 35.52 -6.99 -17.65
CA GLY A 412 35.03 -6.93 -16.27
C GLY A 412 35.80 -5.97 -15.38
N PHE A 413 36.65 -5.11 -15.95
CA PHE A 413 37.39 -4.12 -15.18
C PHE A 413 36.45 -3.07 -14.57
N SER A 414 35.24 -2.88 -15.12
CA SER A 414 34.26 -1.88 -14.70
C SER A 414 34.76 -0.42 -14.82
N MET A 415 33.89 0.56 -14.57
CA MET A 415 34.12 1.97 -14.94
C MET A 415 34.43 2.93 -13.79
N TYR A 416 34.84 2.45 -12.62
CA TYR A 416 35.17 3.34 -11.49
C TYR A 416 36.65 3.72 -11.42
N VAL A 417 37.04 4.72 -12.21
CA VAL A 417 38.35 5.37 -12.11
C VAL A 417 38.34 6.38 -10.95
N ASP A 418 39.38 6.37 -10.11
CA ASP A 418 39.74 7.42 -9.14
C ASP A 418 38.80 7.74 -7.96
N ALA A 419 37.74 6.97 -7.71
CA ALA A 419 37.04 7.09 -6.44
C ALA A 419 37.93 6.49 -5.32
N VAL A 420 38.45 7.33 -4.43
CA VAL A 420 39.02 6.88 -3.16
C VAL A 420 37.98 5.95 -2.51
N ASN A 421 38.35 4.68 -2.28
CA ASN A 421 37.48 3.60 -1.81
C ASN A 421 36.52 2.97 -2.86
N SER A 422 36.86 2.96 -4.14
CA SER A 422 36.09 2.23 -5.17
C SER A 422 36.02 0.71 -4.96
N GLY A 423 36.83 0.16 -4.06
CA GLY A 423 36.97 -1.28 -3.85
C GLY A 423 37.69 -1.99 -5.01
N THR A 424 38.30 -1.22 -5.92
CA THR A 424 39.07 -1.74 -7.05
C THR A 424 40.54 -1.29 -6.94
N ASP A 425 41.47 -2.24 -6.99
CA ASP A 425 42.90 -2.05 -6.81
C ASP A 425 43.70 -2.74 -7.91
N LEU A 426 44.67 -2.01 -8.49
CA LEU A 426 45.70 -2.59 -9.34
C LEU A 426 47.01 -2.72 -8.58
N ASN A 427 47.52 -3.95 -8.50
CA ASN A 427 48.76 -4.26 -7.81
C ASN A 427 49.78 -4.90 -8.76
N MET A 428 50.96 -4.27 -8.86
CA MET A 428 52.13 -4.87 -9.47
C MET A 428 52.80 -5.82 -8.47
N GLN A 429 52.96 -7.08 -8.84
CA GLN A 429 53.61 -8.10 -8.03
C GLN A 429 55.03 -8.37 -8.53
N THR A 430 56.01 -8.30 -7.63
CA THR A 430 57.41 -8.62 -7.93
C THR A 430 57.90 -9.77 -7.05
N LYS A 431 58.39 -10.84 -7.67
CA LYS A 431 59.06 -11.95 -6.98
C LYS A 431 60.50 -11.56 -6.62
N ILE A 432 60.80 -11.43 -5.33
CA ILE A 432 62.13 -11.09 -4.81
C ILE A 432 62.70 -12.29 -4.05
N GLY A 433 63.91 -12.73 -4.40
CA GLY A 433 64.61 -13.77 -3.64
C GLY A 433 65.49 -14.70 -4.47
N LYS A 434 66.14 -15.67 -3.82
CA LYS A 434 67.03 -16.66 -4.46
C LYS A 434 66.41 -18.05 -4.38
N ARG A 435 66.22 -18.70 -5.54
CA ARG A 435 65.85 -20.11 -5.81
C ARG A 435 64.80 -20.80 -4.90
N LYS A 436 65.03 -20.90 -3.59
CA LYS A 436 64.15 -21.59 -2.62
C LYS A 436 63.42 -20.64 -1.65
N ARG A 437 63.72 -19.35 -1.63
CA ARG A 437 62.99 -18.34 -0.85
C ARG A 437 62.66 -17.16 -1.74
N THR A 438 61.51 -17.22 -2.38
CA THR A 438 60.95 -16.13 -3.18
C THR A 438 59.79 -15.53 -2.39
N VAL A 439 59.82 -14.22 -2.17
CA VAL A 439 58.73 -13.45 -1.56
C VAL A 439 58.08 -12.63 -2.66
N THR A 440 56.76 -12.69 -2.77
CA THR A 440 55.99 -11.81 -3.66
C THR A 440 55.75 -10.50 -2.91
N VAL A 441 56.23 -9.40 -3.47
CA VAL A 441 55.96 -8.05 -2.97
C VAL A 441 54.94 -7.40 -3.90
N SER A 442 53.80 -7.00 -3.35
CA SER A 442 52.78 -6.24 -4.07
C SER A 442 53.00 -4.75 -3.89
N ARG A 443 52.88 -3.99 -4.97
CA ARG A 443 52.92 -2.53 -4.98
C ARG A 443 51.68 -2.02 -5.71
N LYS A 444 50.92 -1.13 -5.07
CA LYS A 444 49.79 -0.45 -5.69
C LYS A 444 50.28 0.46 -6.83
N CYS A 445 49.61 0.37 -7.98
CA CYS A 445 49.87 1.23 -9.14
C CYS A 445 48.97 2.47 -9.11
N SER A 446 49.41 3.56 -9.74
CA SER A 446 48.58 4.73 -9.99
C SER A 446 47.88 4.56 -11.33
N VAL A 447 46.57 4.34 -11.32
CA VAL A 447 45.77 4.19 -12.53
C VAL A 447 45.73 5.53 -13.28
N GLU A 448 46.01 5.51 -14.58
CA GLU A 448 45.96 6.69 -15.46
C GLU A 448 44.68 6.68 -16.31
N THR A 449 44.36 5.52 -16.90
CA THR A 449 43.11 5.29 -17.62
C THR A 449 42.53 3.94 -17.23
N TRP A 450 41.20 3.86 -17.13
CA TRP A 450 40.53 2.62 -16.81
C TRP A 450 39.17 2.61 -17.47
N THR A 451 38.96 1.61 -18.32
CA THR A 451 37.73 1.31 -19.02
C THR A 451 37.40 -0.15 -18.75
N ASP A 452 36.24 -0.62 -19.19
CA ASP A 452 35.84 -2.01 -18.98
C ASP A 452 36.80 -3.02 -19.64
N SER A 453 37.53 -2.60 -20.68
CA SER A 453 38.42 -3.48 -21.46
C SER A 453 39.90 -3.09 -21.48
N LEU A 454 40.27 -1.97 -20.84
CA LEU A 454 41.63 -1.45 -20.83
C LEU A 454 41.93 -0.74 -19.51
N ILE A 455 43.07 -1.08 -18.89
CA ILE A 455 43.66 -0.35 -17.77
C ILE A 455 45.05 0.10 -18.17
N GLU A 456 45.33 1.40 -18.06
CA GLU A 456 46.68 1.96 -18.10
C GLU A 456 47.05 2.50 -16.73
N ALA A 457 48.23 2.16 -16.22
CA ALA A 457 48.65 2.58 -14.89
C ALA A 457 50.17 2.72 -14.75
N ASP A 458 50.62 3.75 -14.03
CA ASP A 458 52.00 3.90 -13.60
C ASP A 458 52.27 3.09 -12.33
N CYS A 459 53.06 2.03 -12.46
CA CYS A 459 53.52 1.20 -11.34
C CYS A 459 54.96 1.57 -10.90
N GLY A 460 55.59 2.55 -11.55
CA GLY A 460 56.96 3.03 -11.40
C GLY A 460 58.06 2.02 -11.79
N ARG A 461 57.76 0.72 -11.82
CA ARG A 461 58.65 -0.34 -12.31
C ARG A 461 57.83 -1.56 -12.73
N CYS A 462 58.23 -2.21 -13.81
CA CYS A 462 57.64 -3.49 -14.23
C CYS A 462 58.01 -4.59 -13.23
N GLY A 463 57.01 -5.35 -12.79
CA GLY A 463 57.15 -6.52 -11.92
C GLY A 463 57.16 -7.83 -12.71
N SER A 464 56.80 -8.93 -12.04
CA SER A 464 56.67 -10.26 -12.65
C SER A 464 55.23 -10.62 -13.01
N SER A 465 54.25 -10.02 -12.34
CA SER A 465 52.82 -10.23 -12.61
C SER A 465 52.03 -9.01 -12.17
N VAL A 466 50.82 -8.88 -12.68
CA VAL A 466 49.84 -7.88 -12.25
C VAL A 466 48.64 -8.61 -11.64
N LEU A 467 48.02 -8.00 -10.64
CA LEU A 467 46.76 -8.43 -10.04
C LEU A 467 45.77 -7.28 -10.16
N VAL A 468 44.69 -7.53 -10.89
CA VAL A 468 43.51 -6.67 -10.92
C VAL A 468 42.55 -7.22 -9.88
N ASP A 469 42.31 -6.44 -8.83
CA ASP A 469 41.30 -6.72 -7.81
C ASP A 469 40.16 -5.73 -8.02
N SER A 470 39.00 -6.22 -8.43
CA SER A 470 37.80 -5.43 -8.69
C SER A 470 36.71 -5.87 -7.73
N ILE A 471 35.75 -4.97 -7.47
CA ILE A 471 34.54 -5.30 -6.70
C ILE A 471 33.74 -6.48 -7.29
N PHE A 472 34.02 -6.85 -8.55
CA PHE A 472 33.36 -7.93 -9.28
C PHE A 472 34.20 -9.21 -9.40
N GLY A 473 35.44 -9.20 -8.91
CA GLY A 473 36.32 -10.36 -8.96
C GLY A 473 37.79 -9.99 -9.02
N THR A 474 38.66 -11.00 -9.02
CA THR A 474 40.10 -10.80 -9.12
C THR A 474 40.65 -11.64 -10.25
N ASP A 475 41.61 -11.10 -10.98
CA ASP A 475 42.40 -11.86 -11.94
C ASP A 475 43.87 -11.40 -11.94
N SER A 476 44.77 -12.30 -12.31
CA SER A 476 46.20 -12.04 -12.31
C SER A 476 46.89 -12.65 -13.51
N GLU A 477 47.79 -11.89 -14.12
CA GLU A 477 48.53 -12.33 -15.30
C GLU A 477 50.03 -12.06 -15.14
N THR A 478 50.84 -12.97 -15.70
CA THR A 478 52.30 -12.88 -15.65
C THR A 478 52.79 -12.00 -16.79
N LEU A 479 53.65 -11.03 -16.47
CA LEU A 479 54.28 -10.20 -17.49
C LEU A 479 55.24 -11.06 -18.34
N PRO A 480 55.25 -10.91 -19.68
CA PRO A 480 56.23 -11.56 -20.53
C PRO A 480 57.64 -11.22 -20.02
N THR A 481 58.45 -12.23 -19.72
CA THR A 481 59.83 -11.97 -19.34
C THR A 481 60.53 -11.37 -20.55
N THR A 482 60.80 -10.06 -20.52
CA THR A 482 61.70 -9.43 -21.48
C THR A 482 63.04 -10.13 -21.34
N ASP A 483 63.35 -11.02 -22.27
CA ASP A 483 64.57 -11.81 -22.23
C ASP A 483 65.74 -10.83 -22.24
N ARG A 484 66.39 -10.66 -21.08
CA ARG A 484 67.51 -9.73 -20.88
C ARG A 484 68.74 -10.10 -21.72
N ARG A 485 68.67 -11.14 -22.57
CA ARG A 485 69.75 -11.63 -23.42
C ARG A 485 69.95 -10.87 -24.73
N SER A 486 69.16 -9.83 -25.05
CA SER A 486 69.33 -9.05 -26.28
C SER A 486 70.03 -7.69 -26.11
N ARG A 487 70.79 -7.48 -25.03
CA ARG A 487 71.69 -6.31 -24.88
C ARG A 487 73.14 -6.72 -24.95
#